data_AF-A0A8T0EYT7-F1
#
_entry.id   AF-A0A8T0EYT7-F1
#
_cell.length_a   1.000
_cell.length_b   1.000
_cell.length_c   1.000
_cell.angle_alpha   90.00
_cell.angle_beta   90.00
_cell.angle_gamma   90.00
#
_symmetry.space_group_name_H-M   'P 1'
#
loop_
_entity.id
_entity.type
_entity.pdbx_description
1 polymer ?
#
loop_
_entity_poly.entity_id
_entity_poly.type
_entity_poly.pdbx_seq_one_letter_code
_entity_poly.pdbx_strand_id
1 'polypeptide(L)'
;MCGGANAEPLRKKKRIDPQILRERAEKKIRRLQRDIRRLEKVSRQFKPISELEVPRKAIRDNERHRPPAILTEAELKERAELKYLWAVYKRKQHLAEMAAIQRVSAAQERALDALQEVSQQLYEEALQPDPALIPFKMTGPVETPPIDDYDYPDGEFIDVTKVYQPIVPSDPQKQKKLGLHKKK
;
A
#
# COMPACT_ATOMS: atom_id res chain seq x y z
N MET A 1 -29.57 10.40 -78.05
CA MET A 1 -28.17 10.46 -77.56
C MET A 1 -28.24 10.21 -76.06
N CYS A 2 -27.84 9.03 -75.58
CA CYS A 2 -26.51 8.74 -74.98
C CYS A 2 -26.18 9.69 -73.81
N GLY A 3 -25.81 9.26 -72.59
CA GLY A 3 -25.18 7.99 -72.22
C GLY A 3 -25.59 7.49 -70.83
N GLY A 4 -25.46 6.17 -70.69
CA GLY A 4 -25.89 5.39 -69.53
C GLY A 4 -25.02 5.58 -68.29
N ALA A 5 -25.68 5.39 -67.14
CA ALA A 5 -25.05 5.21 -65.85
C ALA A 5 -24.30 3.87 -65.83
N ASN A 6 -23.01 3.89 -66.15
CA ASN A 6 -22.11 2.76 -65.92
C ASN A 6 -21.39 2.96 -64.58
N ALA A 7 -22.09 2.74 -63.48
CA ALA A 7 -21.44 2.34 -62.24
C ALA A 7 -21.42 0.81 -62.22
N GLU A 8 -20.25 0.19 -62.44
CA GLU A 8 -20.11 -1.26 -62.34
C GLU A 8 -20.65 -1.75 -60.97
N PRO A 9 -21.50 -2.78 -60.93
CA PRO A 9 -22.05 -3.28 -59.68
C PRO A 9 -20.90 -3.73 -58.77
N LEU A 10 -20.90 -3.23 -57.53
CA LEU A 10 -19.85 -3.49 -56.54
C LEU A 10 -19.59 -5.00 -56.43
N ARG A 11 -18.37 -5.45 -56.79
CA ARG A 11 -17.98 -6.86 -56.72
C ARG A 11 -18.28 -7.42 -55.33
N LYS A 12 -19.02 -8.53 -55.25
CA LYS A 12 -19.32 -9.23 -53.99
C LYS A 12 -18.02 -9.53 -53.26
N LYS A 13 -17.89 -9.07 -52.01
CA LYS A 13 -16.72 -9.36 -51.18
C LYS A 13 -16.61 -10.88 -51.02
N LYS A 14 -15.49 -11.45 -51.44
CA LYS A 14 -15.23 -12.89 -51.30
C LYS A 14 -15.17 -13.25 -49.80
N ARG A 15 -15.82 -14.35 -49.43
CA ARG A 15 -15.75 -14.90 -48.06
C ARG A 15 -14.28 -15.25 -47.79
N ILE A 16 -13.76 -14.75 -46.68
CA ILE A 16 -12.36 -14.96 -46.29
C ILE A 16 -12.15 -16.43 -45.94
N ASP A 17 -11.03 -17.00 -46.38
CA ASP A 17 -10.69 -18.39 -46.11
C ASP A 17 -10.65 -18.67 -44.59
N PRO A 18 -11.19 -19.82 -44.14
CA PRO A 18 -11.29 -20.16 -42.72
C PRO A 18 -9.91 -20.23 -42.04
N GLN A 19 -8.86 -20.58 -42.78
CA GLN A 19 -7.48 -20.64 -42.27
C GLN A 19 -6.92 -19.24 -41.97
N ILE A 20 -7.19 -18.26 -42.83
CA ILE A 20 -6.79 -16.86 -42.63
C ILE A 20 -7.51 -16.25 -41.42
N LEU A 21 -8.77 -16.64 -41.18
CA LEU A 21 -9.52 -16.25 -39.98
C LEU A 21 -8.91 -16.81 -38.70
N ARG A 22 -8.51 -18.09 -38.69
CA ARG A 22 -7.82 -18.74 -37.56
C ARG A 22 -6.47 -18.09 -37.27
N GLU A 23 -5.64 -17.85 -38.28
CA GLU A 23 -4.35 -17.16 -38.10
C GLU A 23 -4.50 -15.73 -37.58
N ARG A 24 -5.53 -14.99 -38.04
CA ARG A 24 -5.84 -13.66 -37.51
C ARG A 24 -6.28 -13.72 -36.05
N ALA A 25 -7.06 -14.74 -35.66
CA ALA A 25 -7.47 -14.97 -34.28
C ALA A 25 -6.27 -15.32 -33.39
N GLU A 26 -5.41 -16.24 -33.81
CA GLU A 26 -4.19 -16.62 -33.07
C GLU A 26 -3.23 -15.44 -32.88
N LYS A 27 -3.03 -14.62 -33.93
CA LYS A 27 -2.23 -13.39 -33.84
C LYS A 27 -2.82 -12.38 -32.85
N LYS A 28 -4.16 -12.30 -32.73
CA LYS A 28 -4.84 -11.48 -31.71
C LYS A 28 -4.64 -12.05 -30.32
N ILE A 29 -4.81 -13.37 -30.13
CA ILE A 29 -4.60 -14.06 -28.84
C ILE A 29 -3.16 -13.85 -28.35
N ARG A 30 -2.16 -14.07 -29.20
CA ARG A 30 -0.74 -13.86 -28.85
C ARG A 30 -0.39 -12.40 -28.55
N ARG A 31 -1.14 -11.43 -29.08
CA ARG A 31 -0.97 -10.00 -28.72
C ARG A 31 -1.57 -9.74 -27.35
N LEU A 32 -2.82 -10.15 -27.13
CA LEU A 32 -3.50 -10.02 -25.85
C LEU A 32 -2.72 -10.68 -24.71
N GLN A 33 -2.21 -11.89 -24.90
CA GLN A 33 -1.38 -12.57 -23.89
C GLN A 33 -0.10 -11.80 -23.53
N ARG A 34 0.55 -11.16 -24.52
CA ARG A 34 1.74 -10.34 -24.25
C ARG A 34 1.39 -9.06 -23.52
N ASP A 35 0.25 -8.45 -23.86
CA ASP A 35 -0.21 -7.24 -23.21
C ASP A 35 -0.67 -7.52 -21.76
N ILE A 36 -1.34 -8.65 -21.53
CA ILE A 36 -1.67 -9.15 -20.18
C ILE A 36 -0.39 -9.33 -19.35
N ARG A 37 0.61 -10.07 -19.86
CA ARG A 37 1.90 -10.27 -19.15
C ARG A 37 2.62 -8.95 -18.83
N ARG A 38 2.46 -7.92 -19.67
CA ARG A 38 3.03 -6.59 -19.40
C ARG A 38 2.24 -5.84 -18.33
N LEU A 39 0.90 -5.87 -18.40
CA LEU A 39 0.03 -5.25 -17.41
C LEU A 39 0.21 -5.90 -16.03
N GLU A 40 0.36 -7.21 -15.96
CA GLU A 40 0.69 -7.93 -14.72
C GLU A 40 2.00 -7.43 -14.10
N LYS A 41 3.06 -7.26 -14.92
CA LYS A 41 4.35 -6.74 -14.43
C LYS A 41 4.24 -5.31 -13.88
N VAL A 42 3.42 -4.48 -14.50
CA VAL A 42 3.19 -3.08 -14.11
C VAL A 42 2.32 -2.99 -12.86
N SER A 43 1.29 -3.83 -12.75
CA SER A 43 0.38 -3.91 -11.58
C SER A 43 1.09 -4.30 -10.28
N ARG A 44 2.23 -5.00 -10.39
CA ARG A 44 3.05 -5.40 -9.24
C ARG A 44 3.93 -4.28 -8.69
N GLN A 45 4.02 -3.13 -9.35
CA GLN A 45 4.78 -1.99 -8.83
C GLN A 45 4.00 -1.30 -7.71
N PHE A 46 4.56 -1.27 -6.51
CA PHE A 46 3.97 -0.57 -5.38
C PHE A 46 4.07 0.95 -5.57
N LYS A 47 3.11 1.68 -5.00
CA LYS A 47 3.20 3.14 -4.91
C LYS A 47 4.40 3.50 -4.04
N PRO A 48 5.21 4.50 -4.42
CA PRO A 48 6.33 4.93 -3.59
C PRO A 48 5.83 5.55 -2.30
N ILE A 49 6.57 5.34 -1.20
CA ILE A 49 6.24 5.89 0.12
C ILE A 49 6.99 7.20 0.27
N SER A 50 6.26 8.32 0.15
CA SER A 50 6.86 9.66 0.14
C SER A 50 7.60 10.04 1.42
N GLU A 51 7.22 9.50 2.56
CA GLU A 51 7.83 9.80 3.87
C GLU A 51 9.19 9.13 4.07
N LEU A 52 9.42 7.99 3.41
CA LEU A 52 10.70 7.27 3.46
C LEU A 52 11.73 7.85 2.50
N GLU A 53 11.28 8.55 1.45
CA GLU A 53 12.18 9.14 0.46
C GLU A 53 12.60 10.56 0.86
N VAL A 54 13.92 10.78 0.95
CA VAL A 54 14.45 12.12 1.18
C VAL A 54 14.18 13.00 -0.04
N PRO A 55 13.52 14.17 0.13
CA PRO A 55 13.26 15.07 -0.99
C PRO A 55 14.55 15.52 -1.68
N ARG A 56 14.58 15.44 -3.01
CA ARG A 56 15.75 15.86 -3.82
C ARG A 56 16.19 17.30 -3.56
N LYS A 57 15.28 18.17 -3.14
CA LYS A 57 15.58 19.55 -2.76
C LYS A 57 16.48 19.59 -1.52
N ALA A 58 16.17 18.81 -0.49
CA ALA A 58 16.95 18.76 0.76
C ALA A 58 18.38 18.23 0.53
N ILE A 59 18.56 17.29 -0.40
CA ILE A 59 19.89 16.74 -0.73
C ILE A 59 20.79 17.78 -1.44
N ARG A 60 20.20 18.69 -2.21
CA ARG A 60 20.96 19.69 -3.01
C ARG A 60 21.16 21.01 -2.28
N ASP A 61 20.42 21.24 -1.20
CA ASP A 61 20.40 22.51 -0.51
C ASP A 61 21.57 22.60 0.46
N ASN A 62 22.65 23.24 0.00
CA ASN A 62 23.84 23.45 0.81
C ASN A 62 23.75 24.68 1.73
N GLU A 63 22.81 25.59 1.46
CA GLU A 63 22.66 26.86 2.18
C GLU A 63 21.95 26.69 3.52
N ARG A 64 21.07 25.68 3.62
CA ARG A 64 20.34 25.36 4.87
C ARG A 64 21.07 24.42 5.82
N HIS A 65 22.30 24.00 5.51
CA HIS A 65 23.08 23.15 6.42
C HIS A 65 23.50 23.93 7.66
N ARG A 66 23.13 23.40 8.85
CA ARG A 66 23.65 23.90 10.12
C ARG A 66 25.00 23.24 10.41
N PRO A 67 26.02 23.98 10.85
CA PRO A 67 27.29 23.38 11.23
C PRO A 67 27.10 22.42 12.42
N PRO A 68 27.92 21.37 12.54
CA PRO A 68 27.83 20.45 13.67
C PRO A 68 28.13 21.20 14.97
N ALA A 69 27.28 20.99 15.98
CA ALA A 69 27.52 21.55 17.31
C ALA A 69 28.72 20.85 17.96
N ILE A 70 29.64 21.65 18.50
CA ILE A 70 30.77 21.15 19.29
C ILE A 70 30.26 20.96 20.72
N LEU A 71 30.25 19.72 21.19
CA LEU A 71 29.78 19.38 22.52
C LEU A 71 30.95 19.39 23.50
N THR A 72 30.70 19.88 24.71
CA THR A 72 31.70 19.79 25.79
C THR A 72 31.77 18.37 26.35
N GLU A 73 32.89 18.00 26.97
CA GLU A 73 33.02 16.67 27.59
C GLU A 73 31.99 16.44 28.70
N ALA A 74 31.62 17.49 29.44
CA ALA A 74 30.59 17.43 30.47
C ALA A 74 29.22 17.06 29.88
N GLU A 75 28.81 17.71 28.79
CA GLU A 75 27.55 17.41 28.09
C GLU A 75 27.53 15.98 27.52
N LEU A 76 28.67 15.49 27.01
CA LEU A 76 28.77 14.12 26.52
C LEU A 76 28.58 13.09 27.64
N LYS A 77 29.19 13.33 28.80
CA LYS A 77 29.02 12.48 29.99
C LYS A 77 27.58 12.48 30.48
N GLU A 78 26.98 13.65 30.63
CA GLU A 78 25.57 13.79 31.05
C GLU A 78 24.62 13.05 30.09
N ARG A 79 24.81 13.21 28.77
CA ARG A 79 24.02 12.47 27.78
C ARG A 79 24.21 10.96 27.87
N ALA A 80 25.42 10.49 28.14
CA ALA A 80 25.70 9.06 28.31
C ALA A 80 24.99 8.51 29.56
N GLU A 81 25.05 9.23 30.67
CA GLU A 81 24.35 8.90 31.91
C GLU A 81 22.83 8.86 31.73
N LEU A 82 22.25 9.88 31.08
CA LEU A 82 20.80 9.92 30.76
C LEU A 82 20.37 8.75 29.89
N LYS A 83 21.16 8.40 28.86
CA LYS A 83 20.89 7.23 28.00
C LYS A 83 20.93 5.93 28.79
N TYR A 84 21.89 5.78 29.70
CA TYR A 84 21.97 4.62 30.57
C TYR A 84 20.74 4.51 31.49
N LEU A 85 20.37 5.59 32.17
CA LEU A 85 19.18 5.64 33.01
C LEU A 85 17.90 5.33 32.23
N TRP A 86 17.78 5.86 31.01
CA TRP A 86 16.66 5.56 30.12
C TRP A 86 16.61 4.08 29.74
N ALA A 87 17.75 3.46 29.43
CA ALA A 87 17.81 2.04 29.11
C ALA A 87 17.38 1.16 30.30
N VAL A 88 17.83 1.51 31.52
CA VAL A 88 17.40 0.83 32.75
C VAL A 88 15.90 0.99 32.98
N TYR A 89 15.37 2.21 32.83
CA TYR A 89 13.94 2.49 32.94
C TYR A 89 13.11 1.69 31.95
N LYS A 90 13.50 1.68 30.67
CA LYS A 90 12.79 0.93 29.63
C LYS A 90 12.84 -0.57 29.83
N ARG A 91 13.96 -1.10 30.33
CA ARG A 91 14.03 -2.51 30.74
C ARG A 91 13.05 -2.84 31.86
N LYS A 92 12.96 -1.98 32.89
CA LYS A 92 12.01 -2.16 33.99
C LYS A 92 10.57 -2.12 33.50
N GLN A 93 10.23 -1.15 32.64
CA GLN A 93 8.91 -1.05 32.02
C GLN A 93 8.55 -2.32 31.23
N HIS A 94 9.46 -2.80 30.38
CA HIS A 94 9.25 -4.01 29.58
C HIS A 94 9.03 -5.26 30.45
N LEU A 95 9.85 -5.45 31.50
CA LEU A 95 9.68 -6.58 32.41
C LEU A 95 8.33 -6.55 33.14
N ALA A 96 7.86 -5.36 33.52
CA ALA A 96 6.56 -5.20 34.17
C ALA A 96 5.40 -5.50 33.20
N GLU A 97 5.48 -5.04 31.95
CA GLU A 97 4.50 -5.35 30.89
C GLU A 97 4.46 -6.85 30.59
N MET A 98 5.63 -7.49 30.45
CA MET A 98 5.73 -8.94 30.25
C MET A 98 5.13 -9.73 31.41
N ALA A 99 5.42 -9.35 32.65
CA ALA A 99 4.83 -9.99 33.83
C ALA A 99 3.30 -9.80 33.89
N ALA A 100 2.79 -8.63 33.47
CA ALA A 100 1.35 -8.38 33.40
C ALA A 100 0.67 -9.27 32.36
N ILE A 101 1.25 -9.38 31.15
CA ILE A 101 0.75 -10.26 30.08
C ILE A 101 0.74 -11.72 30.54
N GLN A 102 1.85 -12.20 31.11
CA GLN A 102 1.94 -13.57 31.64
C GLN A 102 0.88 -13.84 32.71
N ARG A 103 0.62 -12.87 33.60
CA ARG A 103 -0.43 -12.99 34.62
C ARG A 103 -1.82 -13.13 34.00
N VAL A 104 -2.13 -12.31 32.99
CA VAL A 104 -3.43 -12.35 32.30
C VAL A 104 -3.58 -13.67 31.56
N SER A 105 -2.57 -14.12 30.82
CA SER A 105 -2.60 -15.41 30.12
C SER A 105 -2.75 -16.59 31.08
N ALA A 106 -1.99 -16.64 32.18
CA ALA A 106 -2.11 -17.70 33.18
C ALA A 106 -3.46 -17.66 33.94
N ALA A 107 -4.10 -16.49 34.04
CA ALA A 107 -5.46 -16.40 34.58
C ALA A 107 -6.50 -16.91 33.57
N GLN A 108 -6.32 -16.60 32.29
CA GLN A 108 -7.17 -17.11 31.21
C GLN A 108 -7.09 -18.63 31.09
N GLU A 109 -5.89 -19.22 31.10
CA GLU A 109 -5.69 -20.67 31.04
C GLU A 109 -6.39 -21.37 32.21
N ARG A 110 -6.14 -20.93 33.45
CA ARG A 110 -6.81 -21.49 34.63
C ARG A 110 -8.34 -21.36 34.58
N ALA A 111 -8.84 -20.27 34.01
CA ALA A 111 -10.29 -20.09 33.84
C ALA A 111 -10.86 -21.08 32.81
N LEU A 112 -10.11 -21.38 31.74
CA LEU A 112 -10.51 -22.37 30.74
C LEU A 112 -10.44 -23.80 31.28
N ASP A 113 -9.41 -24.15 32.05
CA ASP A 113 -9.29 -25.45 32.71
C ASP A 113 -10.48 -25.70 33.66
N ALA A 114 -10.80 -24.69 34.49
CA ALA A 114 -11.96 -24.76 35.39
C ALA A 114 -13.30 -24.83 34.61
N LEU A 115 -13.41 -24.12 33.49
CA LEU A 115 -14.61 -24.18 32.64
C LEU A 115 -14.79 -25.57 32.02
N GLN A 116 -13.69 -26.21 31.60
CA GLN A 116 -13.70 -27.55 31.04
C GLN A 116 -14.17 -28.60 32.06
N GLU A 117 -13.76 -28.48 33.32
CA GLU A 117 -14.21 -29.36 34.41
C GLU A 117 -15.72 -29.21 34.70
N VAL A 118 -16.27 -27.99 34.55
CA VAL A 118 -17.68 -27.70 34.85
C VAL A 118 -18.60 -28.03 33.67
N SER A 119 -18.21 -27.64 32.45
CA SER A 119 -19.04 -27.83 31.24
C SER A 119 -18.19 -27.83 29.97
N GLN A 120 -18.15 -28.99 29.30
CA GLN A 120 -17.46 -29.13 28.02
C GLN A 120 -18.10 -28.30 26.90
N GLN A 121 -19.43 -28.14 26.89
CA GLN A 121 -20.13 -27.38 25.84
C GLN A 121 -19.72 -25.90 25.83
N LEU A 122 -19.66 -25.28 27.01
CA LEU A 122 -19.26 -23.87 27.14
C LEU A 122 -17.78 -23.67 26.82
N TYR A 123 -16.94 -24.65 27.13
CA TYR A 123 -15.52 -24.63 26.76
C TYR A 123 -15.34 -24.64 25.23
N GLU A 124 -16.08 -25.49 24.51
CA GLU A 124 -16.02 -25.56 23.04
C GLU A 124 -16.50 -24.26 22.37
N GLU A 125 -17.51 -23.61 22.93
CA GLU A 125 -17.99 -22.29 22.49
C GLU A 125 -16.96 -21.19 22.76
N ALA A 126 -16.37 -21.16 23.97
CA ALA A 126 -15.39 -20.14 24.36
C ALA A 126 -14.08 -20.19 23.54
N LEU A 127 -13.75 -21.36 22.97
CA LEU A 127 -12.59 -21.51 22.07
C LEU A 127 -12.82 -20.93 20.68
N GLN A 128 -14.08 -20.70 20.26
CA GLN A 128 -14.34 -20.20 18.93
C GLN A 128 -13.90 -18.73 18.80
N PRO A 129 -13.15 -18.38 17.73
CA PRO A 129 -12.78 -16.99 17.48
C PRO A 129 -14.03 -16.17 17.13
N ASP A 130 -14.20 -15.02 17.77
CA ASP A 130 -15.30 -14.11 17.46
C ASP A 130 -15.03 -13.36 16.14
N PRO A 131 -15.83 -13.59 15.08
CA PRO A 131 -15.67 -12.87 13.81
C PRO A 131 -15.97 -11.38 13.93
N ALA A 132 -16.70 -10.92 14.96
CA ALA A 132 -17.03 -9.51 15.16
C ALA A 132 -15.81 -8.66 15.56
N LEU A 133 -14.71 -9.28 16.01
CA LEU A 133 -13.46 -8.60 16.35
C LEU A 133 -12.73 -8.02 15.13
N ILE A 134 -13.09 -8.42 13.90
CA ILE A 134 -12.44 -7.96 12.67
C ILE A 134 -13.47 -7.26 11.78
N PRO A 135 -13.36 -5.94 11.50
CA PRO A 135 -12.20 -5.06 11.75
C PRO A 135 -12.28 -4.27 13.07
N PHE A 136 -11.33 -4.52 13.98
CA PHE A 136 -11.14 -3.69 15.17
C PHE A 136 -10.59 -2.29 14.82
N LYS A 137 -11.22 -1.24 15.31
CA LYS A 137 -10.77 0.16 15.18
C LYS A 137 -10.72 0.81 16.55
N MET A 138 -9.59 1.44 16.88
CA MET A 138 -9.40 2.18 18.12
C MET A 138 -8.62 3.45 17.81
N THR A 139 -9.08 4.59 18.32
CA THR A 139 -8.35 5.85 18.30
C THR A 139 -7.43 5.92 19.52
N GLY A 140 -6.22 6.44 19.32
CA GLY A 140 -5.30 6.67 20.43
C GLY A 140 -5.81 7.75 21.39
N PRO A 141 -5.24 7.83 22.60
CA PRO A 141 -5.56 8.90 23.53
C PRO A 141 -5.13 10.26 22.96
N VAL A 142 -5.93 11.29 23.23
CA VAL A 142 -5.64 12.70 22.89
C VAL A 142 -4.91 13.37 24.05
N GLU A 143 -4.07 14.38 23.75
CA GLU A 143 -3.37 15.15 24.79
C GLU A 143 -4.35 15.91 25.70
N THR A 144 -5.39 16.48 25.10
CA THR A 144 -6.48 17.18 25.80
C THR A 144 -7.82 16.58 25.38
N PRO A 145 -8.74 16.34 26.32
CA PRO A 145 -10.07 15.85 25.98
C PRO A 145 -10.84 16.90 25.14
N PRO A 146 -11.81 16.45 24.32
CA PRO A 146 -12.63 17.36 23.54
C PRO A 146 -13.44 18.30 24.44
N ILE A 147 -13.64 19.53 23.97
CA ILE A 147 -14.53 20.51 24.60
C ILE A 147 -15.91 20.32 23.98
N ASP A 148 -16.92 20.19 24.84
CA ASP A 148 -18.32 20.07 24.40
C ASP A 148 -18.77 21.37 23.70
N ASP A 149 -19.53 21.22 22.61
CA ASP A 149 -20.11 22.32 21.82
C ASP A 149 -19.08 23.34 21.27
N TYR A 150 -17.86 22.88 20.99
CA TYR A 150 -16.86 23.73 20.34
C TYR A 150 -17.13 23.89 18.84
N ASP A 151 -17.56 25.09 18.44
CA ASP A 151 -17.69 25.48 17.04
C ASP A 151 -16.30 25.70 16.41
N TYR A 152 -15.85 24.70 15.66
CA TYR A 152 -14.61 24.81 14.87
C TYR A 152 -14.82 25.81 13.71
N PRO A 153 -13.86 26.72 13.44
CA PRO A 153 -13.95 27.62 12.30
C PRO A 153 -13.97 26.83 10.99
N ASP A 154 -15.01 27.06 10.17
CA ASP A 154 -15.22 26.29 8.94
C ASP A 154 -14.07 26.48 7.93
N GLY A 155 -13.76 25.42 7.18
CA GLY A 155 -12.68 25.39 6.21
C GLY A 155 -12.83 24.25 5.20
N GLU A 156 -12.41 24.50 3.96
CA GLU A 156 -12.50 23.49 2.90
C GLU A 156 -11.34 22.49 2.97
N PHE A 157 -11.64 21.20 3.08
CA PHE A 157 -10.66 20.14 2.93
C PHE A 157 -10.40 19.86 1.45
N ILE A 158 -9.20 20.19 0.98
CA ILE A 158 -8.74 19.88 -0.38
C ILE A 158 -7.77 18.70 -0.32
N ASP A 159 -8.16 17.57 -0.89
CA ASP A 159 -7.26 16.41 -1.00
C ASP A 159 -6.15 16.70 -2.04
N VAL A 160 -4.92 16.82 -1.56
CA VAL A 160 -3.71 17.04 -2.37
C VAL A 160 -2.89 15.75 -2.57
N THR A 161 -3.48 14.58 -2.30
CA THR A 161 -2.78 13.29 -2.46
C THR A 161 -2.36 13.06 -3.91
N LYS A 162 -1.09 12.66 -4.10
CA LYS A 162 -0.52 12.43 -5.43
C LYS A 162 -1.02 11.10 -5.97
N VAL A 163 -1.76 11.14 -7.09
CA VAL A 163 -2.19 9.94 -7.79
C VAL A 163 -1.01 9.32 -8.56
N TYR A 164 -0.51 8.19 -8.09
CA TYR A 164 0.50 7.39 -8.79
C TYR A 164 -0.19 6.42 -9.75
N GLN A 165 -0.28 6.80 -11.02
CA GLN A 165 -0.69 5.89 -12.09
C GLN A 165 0.56 5.26 -12.71
N PRO A 166 0.70 3.93 -12.68
CA PRO A 166 1.81 3.28 -13.34
C PRO A 166 1.62 3.43 -14.86
N ILE A 167 2.44 4.30 -15.45
CA ILE A 167 2.32 4.70 -16.84
C ILE A 167 2.62 3.49 -17.73
N VAL A 168 1.60 2.93 -18.38
CA VAL A 168 1.80 2.25 -19.66
C VAL A 168 1.82 3.38 -20.69
N PRO A 169 2.97 3.75 -21.28
CA PRO A 169 2.97 4.90 -22.19
C PRO A 169 2.07 4.60 -23.38
N SER A 170 1.05 5.42 -23.60
CA SER A 170 0.20 5.41 -24.79
C SER A 170 0.95 5.96 -26.01
N ASP A 171 1.89 6.89 -25.78
CA ASP A 171 2.71 7.52 -26.81
C ASP A 171 3.60 6.52 -27.56
N PRO A 172 3.51 6.39 -28.89
CA PRO A 172 4.32 5.44 -29.67
C PRO A 172 5.82 5.71 -29.58
N GLN A 173 6.25 6.94 -29.29
CA GLN A 173 7.67 7.29 -29.10
C GLN A 173 8.22 6.85 -27.74
N LYS A 174 7.44 6.99 -26.66
CA LYS A 174 7.82 6.48 -25.33
C LYS A 174 7.74 4.95 -25.32
N GLN A 175 6.78 4.38 -26.04
CA GLN A 175 6.74 2.95 -26.33
C GLN A 175 8.02 2.48 -27.03
N LYS A 176 8.51 3.18 -28.06
CA LYS A 176 9.79 2.85 -28.71
C LYS A 176 10.99 2.87 -27.77
N LYS A 177 11.12 3.90 -26.91
CA LYS A 177 12.21 3.99 -25.91
C LYS A 177 12.15 2.88 -24.86
N LEU A 178 10.96 2.37 -24.56
CA LEU A 178 10.71 1.23 -23.65
C LEU A 178 10.67 -0.13 -24.37
N GLY A 179 11.02 -0.20 -25.65
CA GLY A 179 11.06 -1.46 -26.42
C GLY A 179 9.70 -2.03 -26.86
N LEU A 180 8.62 -1.22 -26.81
CA LEU A 180 7.24 -1.58 -27.09
C LEU A 180 6.82 -1.43 -28.59
N HIS A 181 7.75 -1.49 -29.55
CA HIS A 181 7.41 -1.33 -30.98
C HIS A 181 6.78 -2.60 -31.59
N LYS A 182 5.73 -2.44 -32.43
CA LYS A 182 5.32 -3.47 -33.42
C LYS A 182 6.45 -3.67 -34.44
N LYS A 183 7.25 -4.74 -34.37
CA LYS A 183 8.14 -5.08 -35.50
C LYS A 183 7.31 -5.02 -36.80
N LYS A 184 7.71 -4.16 -37.74
CA LYS A 184 7.14 -4.13 -39.09
C LYS A 184 7.37 -5.48 -39.75
#